data_AF-A0A838E9Q0-F1
#
_entry.id   AF-A0A838E9Q0-F1
#
_cell.length_a   1.000
_cell.length_b   1.000
_cell.length_c   1.000
_cell.angle_alpha   90.00
_cell.angle_beta   90.00
_cell.angle_gamma   90.00
#
_symmetry.space_group_name_H-M   'P 1'
#
loop_
_entity.id
_entity.type
_entity.pdbx_description
1 polymer ?
#
loop_
_entity_poly.entity_id
_entity_poly.type
_entity_poly.pdbx_seq_one_letter_code
_entity_poly.pdbx_strand_id
1 'polypeptide(L)'
;MGRCSRARSRMGSDACRRDPDIVATRSDQTYQVSVERQKAAQAAGNYDLADLPGDLAQPAAAARVGKAPKQDKILRGGRSLTAVSRLQPGAALAVYGRPESRWAMAYWRRTGGGASMTELLSYARQLVGMTPDADLVVCLCGHAGQGPCIPLWAPRDEVSLTVQPNDLVLRFDGVVQRSL
;
A
#
# COMPACT_ATOMS: atom_id res chain seq x y z
N MET A 1 -64.65 -29.53 -45.22
CA MET A 1 -64.46 -28.95 -46.57
C MET A 1 -63.94 -27.52 -46.40
N GLY A 2 -62.84 -27.15 -47.06
CA GLY A 2 -62.31 -25.77 -47.07
C GLY A 2 -60.79 -25.76 -47.05
N ARG A 3 -60.16 -25.18 -48.08
CA ARG A 3 -58.81 -25.50 -48.57
C ARG A 3 -57.67 -24.76 -47.88
N CYS A 4 -56.52 -25.41 -47.98
CA CYS A 4 -55.15 -24.91 -47.83
C CYS A 4 -54.82 -23.80 -48.85
N SER A 5 -54.09 -22.77 -48.42
CA SER A 5 -53.18 -22.00 -49.29
C SER A 5 -51.97 -21.53 -48.49
N ARG A 6 -50.82 -22.11 -48.85
CA ARG A 6 -49.47 -21.73 -48.40
C ARG A 6 -49.05 -20.39 -49.03
N ALA A 7 -48.32 -19.58 -48.28
CA ALA A 7 -47.22 -18.80 -48.82
C ALA A 7 -46.08 -18.74 -47.79
N ARG A 8 -44.88 -19.07 -48.24
CA ARG A 8 -43.66 -19.27 -47.44
C ARG A 8 -42.90 -17.96 -47.25
N SER A 9 -41.99 -18.02 -46.27
CA SER A 9 -40.66 -17.40 -46.27
C SER A 9 -40.58 -15.93 -45.81
N ARG A 10 -39.96 -15.70 -44.65
CA ARG A 10 -38.50 -15.48 -44.56
C ARG A 10 -38.03 -15.51 -43.10
N MET A 11 -36.92 -16.22 -42.92
CA MET A 11 -36.06 -16.25 -41.73
C MET A 11 -35.34 -14.92 -41.52
N GLY A 12 -34.89 -14.71 -40.28
CA GLY A 12 -33.90 -13.72 -39.87
C GLY A 12 -34.50 -12.79 -38.81
N SER A 13 -33.95 -12.64 -37.62
CA SER A 13 -32.70 -13.12 -37.04
C SER A 13 -32.70 -12.62 -35.59
N ASP A 14 -32.11 -13.41 -34.72
CA ASP A 14 -31.78 -13.15 -33.32
C ASP A 14 -31.74 -11.67 -32.88
N ALA A 15 -32.81 -11.24 -32.21
CA ALA A 15 -32.73 -10.13 -31.27
C ALA A 15 -32.23 -10.69 -29.93
N CYS A 16 -30.98 -11.15 -29.93
CA CYS A 16 -30.21 -11.33 -28.70
C CYS A 16 -30.10 -9.94 -28.06
N ARG A 17 -30.93 -9.69 -27.04
CA ARG A 17 -30.80 -8.53 -26.15
C ARG A 17 -29.37 -8.53 -25.62
N ARG A 18 -28.52 -7.68 -26.17
CA ARG A 18 -27.25 -7.33 -25.54
C ARG A 18 -27.61 -6.46 -24.35
N ASP A 19 -27.43 -7.02 -23.16
CA ASP A 19 -27.30 -6.20 -21.96
C ASP A 19 -26.24 -5.12 -22.26
N PRO A 20 -26.51 -3.86 -21.93
CA PRO A 20 -25.50 -2.83 -22.09
C PRO A 20 -24.32 -3.22 -21.21
N ASP A 21 -23.15 -3.31 -21.84
CA ASP A 21 -21.85 -3.40 -21.18
C ASP A 21 -21.86 -2.48 -19.96
N ILE A 22 -21.98 -3.07 -18.77
CA ILE A 22 -21.56 -2.43 -17.54
C ILE A 22 -20.05 -2.37 -17.68
N VAL A 23 -19.56 -1.33 -18.34
CA VAL A 23 -18.22 -0.81 -18.12
C VAL A 23 -18.21 -0.44 -16.66
N ALA A 24 -17.86 -1.42 -15.82
CA ALA A 24 -17.44 -1.15 -14.46
C ALA A 24 -16.26 -0.22 -14.61
N THR A 25 -16.51 1.08 -14.51
CA THR A 25 -15.49 2.05 -14.15
C THR A 25 -14.90 1.49 -12.87
N ARG A 26 -13.75 0.82 -12.98
CA ARG A 26 -12.91 0.44 -11.86
C ARG A 26 -12.59 1.78 -11.19
N SER A 27 -13.46 2.21 -10.29
CA SER A 27 -13.15 3.27 -9.36
C SER A 27 -11.86 2.83 -8.71
N ASP A 28 -10.78 3.58 -8.92
CA ASP A 28 -9.51 3.37 -8.22
C ASP A 28 -9.86 3.30 -6.74
N GLN A 29 -9.97 2.10 -6.20
CA GLN A 29 -10.38 1.89 -4.82
C GLN A 29 -9.20 2.34 -3.98
N THR A 30 -9.13 3.63 -3.69
CA THR A 30 -8.10 4.17 -2.82
C THR A 30 -8.58 4.05 -1.38
N TYR A 31 -7.69 3.66 -0.49
CA TYR A 31 -7.97 3.59 0.94
C TYR A 31 -7.12 4.61 1.69
N GLN A 32 -7.77 5.46 2.47
CA GLN A 32 -7.08 6.41 3.33
C GLN A 32 -6.76 5.73 4.66
N VAL A 33 -5.50 5.35 4.88
CA VAL A 33 -5.10 4.81 6.17
C VAL A 33 -5.07 5.95 7.19
N SER A 34 -5.79 5.77 8.29
CA SER A 34 -5.79 6.70 9.42
C SER A 34 -4.41 6.73 10.06
N VAL A 35 -4.03 7.85 10.68
CA VAL A 35 -2.71 8.01 11.31
C VAL A 35 -2.90 8.35 12.78
N GLU A 36 -2.50 7.42 13.64
CA GLU A 36 -2.55 7.52 15.08
C GLU A 36 -1.17 7.86 15.64
N ARG A 37 -1.06 9.01 16.32
CA ARG A 37 0.20 9.46 16.90
C ARG A 37 0.35 8.95 18.31
N GLN A 38 1.41 8.20 18.54
CA GLN A 38 1.81 7.78 19.87
C GLN A 38 2.67 8.86 20.52
N LYS A 39 2.51 9.03 21.83
CA LYS A 39 3.46 9.81 22.62
C LYS A 39 4.77 9.04 22.67
N ALA A 40 5.80 9.53 21.99
CA ALA A 40 7.11 8.87 22.00
C ALA A 40 7.97 9.30 23.19
N ALA A 41 8.70 8.32 23.73
CA ALA A 41 9.85 8.54 24.59
C ALA A 41 11.05 8.95 23.73
N GLN A 42 11.41 10.25 23.79
CA GLN A 42 12.58 10.88 23.16
C GLN A 42 12.74 10.71 21.65
N ALA A 43 12.86 11.84 20.94
CA ALA A 43 13.18 11.85 19.52
C ALA A 43 14.58 11.25 19.28
N ALA A 44 14.65 10.07 18.69
CA ALA A 44 15.87 9.62 18.04
C ALA A 44 16.22 10.63 16.95
N GLY A 45 17.49 11.04 16.87
CA GLY A 45 17.95 12.14 16.02
C GLY A 45 17.46 12.07 14.56
N ASN A 46 17.46 13.22 13.89
CA ASN A 46 16.94 13.36 12.54
C ASN A 46 17.68 12.44 11.55
N TYR A 47 16.93 11.86 10.61
CA TYR A 47 17.45 11.10 9.46
C TYR A 47 16.51 11.24 8.27
N ASP A 48 17.07 11.23 7.06
CA ASP A 48 16.41 11.54 5.80
C ASP A 48 16.26 10.30 4.89
N LEU A 49 15.58 10.44 3.75
CA LEU A 49 15.40 9.36 2.78
C LEU A 49 16.74 8.80 2.27
N ALA A 50 17.78 9.63 2.19
CA ALA A 50 19.13 9.22 1.79
C ALA A 50 19.82 8.31 2.82
N ASP A 51 19.32 8.25 4.06
CA ASP A 51 19.81 7.33 5.08
C ASP A 51 19.16 5.93 5.00
N LEU A 52 18.22 5.74 4.08
CA LEU A 52 17.58 4.45 3.83
C LEU A 52 18.36 3.66 2.77
N PRO A 53 18.43 2.33 2.88
CA PRO A 53 19.16 1.49 1.92
C PRO A 53 18.33 1.20 0.66
N GLY A 54 19.03 1.04 -0.47
CA GLY A 54 18.43 0.54 -1.73
C GLY A 54 17.13 1.26 -2.11
N ASP A 55 16.12 0.48 -2.48
CA ASP A 55 14.84 1.00 -2.95
C ASP A 55 14.01 1.69 -1.86
N LEU A 56 14.30 1.48 -0.56
CA LEU A 56 13.63 2.22 0.52
C LEU A 56 13.89 3.73 0.44
N ALA A 57 15.02 4.15 -0.14
CA ALA A 57 15.33 5.56 -0.37
C ALA A 57 14.52 6.18 -1.51
N GLN A 58 13.79 5.36 -2.29
CA GLN A 58 13.07 5.78 -3.48
C GLN A 58 11.54 5.52 -3.39
N PRO A 59 10.84 6.01 -2.34
CA PRO A 59 9.39 5.84 -2.25
C PRO A 59 8.67 6.67 -3.32
N ALA A 60 7.45 6.27 -3.65
CA ALA A 60 6.55 7.06 -4.51
C ALA A 60 6.06 8.32 -3.77
N ALA A 61 5.80 8.20 -2.47
CA ALA A 61 5.47 9.32 -1.59
C ALA A 61 6.05 9.11 -0.18
N ALA A 62 6.43 10.17 0.51
CA ALA A 62 7.04 10.11 1.83
C ALA A 62 6.84 11.38 2.65
N ALA A 63 6.67 11.18 3.95
CA ALA A 63 6.58 12.25 4.93
C ALA A 63 7.36 11.91 6.20
N ARG A 64 7.93 12.93 6.83
CA ARG A 64 8.43 12.90 8.21
C ARG A 64 7.34 13.37 9.15
N VAL A 65 7.11 12.57 10.19
CA VAL A 65 6.10 12.81 11.22
C VAL A 65 6.61 13.86 12.21
N GLY A 66 5.89 14.97 12.35
CA GLY A 66 6.15 15.97 13.38
C GLY A 66 5.52 15.62 14.73
N LYS A 67 5.78 16.43 15.77
CA LYS A 67 5.09 16.27 17.07
C LYS A 67 3.61 16.60 16.97
N ALA A 68 3.23 17.47 16.03
CA ALA A 68 1.86 17.82 15.68
C ALA A 68 1.66 17.74 14.16
N PRO A 69 0.43 17.55 13.65
CA PRO A 69 0.16 17.45 12.20
C PRO A 69 0.72 18.61 11.37
N LYS A 70 0.65 19.85 11.90
CA LYS A 70 1.20 21.05 11.25
C LYS A 70 2.73 21.05 11.11
N GLN A 71 3.41 20.14 11.80
CA GLN A 71 4.87 19.98 11.78
C GLN A 71 5.31 18.80 10.91
N ASP A 72 4.38 18.10 10.27
CA ASP A 72 4.74 17.07 9.30
C ASP A 72 5.47 17.70 8.11
N LYS A 73 6.51 17.03 7.65
CA LYS A 73 7.31 17.48 6.51
C LYS A 73 7.15 16.49 5.36
N ILE A 74 6.64 16.95 4.23
CA ILE A 74 6.63 16.13 3.02
C ILE A 74 8.05 16.08 2.45
N LEU A 75 8.53 14.88 2.21
CA LEU A 75 9.90 14.65 1.72
C LEU A 75 9.90 14.36 0.22
N ARG A 76 8.85 13.70 -0.28
CA ARG A 76 8.69 13.36 -1.68
C ARG A 76 7.24 13.01 -1.93
N GLY A 77 6.65 13.42 -3.06
CA GLY A 77 5.32 12.97 -3.47
C GLY A 77 4.17 13.40 -2.53
N GLY A 78 3.03 13.79 -3.11
CA GLY A 78 1.89 14.26 -2.33
C GLY A 78 2.05 15.67 -1.75
N ARG A 79 0.99 16.15 -1.08
CA ARG A 79 0.90 17.52 -0.52
C ARG A 79 0.72 17.54 1.00
N SER A 80 0.49 16.39 1.62
CA SER A 80 0.21 16.24 3.06
C SER A 80 0.47 14.79 3.49
N LEU A 81 0.60 14.56 4.80
CA LEU A 81 0.73 13.19 5.33
C LEU A 81 -0.48 12.33 4.95
N THR A 82 -1.68 12.91 4.93
CA THR A 82 -2.90 12.26 4.43
C THR A 82 -2.75 11.80 2.98
N ALA A 83 -2.17 12.64 2.10
CA ALA A 83 -1.94 12.25 0.71
C ALA A 83 -0.90 11.12 0.59
N VAL A 84 0.11 11.13 1.46
CA VAL A 84 1.12 10.05 1.52
C VAL A 84 0.49 8.74 2.01
N SER A 85 -0.34 8.77 3.05
CA SER A 85 -0.98 7.58 3.63
C SER A 85 -2.21 7.08 2.89
N ARG A 86 -2.43 7.55 1.65
CA ARG A 86 -3.44 7.01 0.76
C ARG A 86 -2.88 5.83 -0.03
N LEU A 87 -3.42 4.65 0.24
CA LEU A 87 -3.15 3.43 -0.51
C LEU A 87 -4.01 3.39 -1.77
N GLN A 88 -3.42 2.82 -2.81
CA GLN A 88 -4.07 2.38 -4.02
C GLN A 88 -3.78 0.87 -4.19
N PRO A 89 -4.55 0.13 -4.98
CA PRO A 89 -4.30 -1.30 -5.19
C PRO A 89 -2.85 -1.57 -5.61
N GLY A 90 -2.21 -2.53 -4.95
CA GLY A 90 -0.81 -2.89 -5.15
C GLY A 90 0.20 -2.01 -4.38
N ALA A 91 -0.23 -1.00 -3.64
CA ALA A 91 0.66 -0.14 -2.85
C ALA A 91 0.88 -0.68 -1.43
N ALA A 92 2.00 -0.28 -0.82
CA ALA A 92 2.25 -0.47 0.60
C ALA A 92 2.71 0.82 1.28
N LEU A 93 2.37 0.94 2.56
CA LEU A 93 2.84 1.95 3.49
C LEU A 93 3.74 1.30 4.52
N ALA A 94 4.94 1.84 4.69
CA ALA A 94 5.90 1.40 5.68
C ALA A 94 6.26 2.55 6.62
N VAL A 95 6.31 2.24 7.92
CA VAL A 95 6.76 3.17 8.96
C VAL A 95 8.15 2.76 9.42
N TYR A 96 9.11 3.66 9.27
CA TYR A 96 10.45 3.52 9.81
C TYR A 96 10.67 4.58 10.87
N GLY A 97 11.30 4.21 11.98
CA GLY A 97 12.06 5.12 12.81
C GLY A 97 13.56 4.97 12.57
N ARG A 98 14.34 5.69 13.39
CA ARG A 98 15.80 5.63 13.32
C ARG A 98 16.36 4.22 13.61
N PRO A 99 15.87 3.45 14.62
CA PRO A 99 16.34 2.08 14.84
C PRO A 99 16.07 1.19 13.63
N GLU A 100 14.86 1.23 13.07
CA GLU A 100 14.45 0.44 11.90
C GLU A 100 15.31 0.75 10.67
N SER A 101 15.57 2.04 10.41
CA SER A 101 16.48 2.47 9.35
C SER A 101 17.89 1.92 9.53
N ARG A 102 18.43 1.94 10.76
CA ARG A 102 19.78 1.40 11.05
C ARG A 102 19.85 -0.10 10.86
N TRP A 103 18.81 -0.84 11.26
CA TRP A 103 18.75 -2.28 11.10
C TRP A 103 18.65 -2.69 9.62
N ALA A 104 17.79 -2.02 8.85
CA ALA A 104 17.70 -2.21 7.40
C ALA A 104 19.04 -1.92 6.70
N MET A 105 19.69 -0.80 7.05
CA MET A 105 21.00 -0.43 6.49
C MET A 105 22.09 -1.45 6.84
N ALA A 106 22.12 -1.94 8.08
CA ALA A 106 23.07 -2.97 8.49
C ALA A 106 22.86 -4.28 7.71
N TYR A 107 21.61 -4.68 7.48
CA TYR A 107 21.29 -5.85 6.66
C TYR A 107 21.71 -5.67 5.21
N TRP A 108 21.36 -4.55 4.58
CA TRP A 108 21.74 -4.23 3.21
C TRP A 108 23.26 -4.25 2.99
N ARG A 109 24.05 -3.77 3.96
CA ARG A 109 25.52 -3.87 3.91
C ARG A 109 26.02 -5.31 4.01
N ARG A 110 25.41 -6.14 4.88
CA ARG A 110 25.79 -7.56 5.02
C ARG A 110 25.51 -8.37 3.76
N THR A 111 24.48 -8.02 3.00
CA THR A 111 24.15 -8.65 1.72
C THR A 111 24.93 -8.07 0.53
N GLY A 112 25.94 -7.20 0.78
CA GLY A 112 26.71 -6.56 -0.29
C GLY A 112 25.89 -5.61 -1.16
N GLY A 113 24.79 -5.06 -0.62
CA GLY A 113 23.87 -4.18 -1.35
C GLY A 113 22.77 -4.92 -2.12
N GLY A 114 22.71 -6.25 -2.04
CA GLY A 114 21.77 -7.08 -2.80
C GLY A 114 20.44 -7.41 -2.10
N ALA A 115 20.10 -6.75 -0.99
CA ALA A 115 18.81 -6.99 -0.32
C ALA A 115 17.63 -6.55 -1.20
N SER A 116 16.64 -7.43 -1.33
CA SER A 116 15.40 -7.16 -2.04
C SER A 116 14.49 -6.18 -1.28
N MET A 117 13.55 -5.58 -1.99
CA MET A 117 12.55 -4.69 -1.39
C MET A 117 11.76 -5.36 -0.26
N THR A 118 11.35 -6.62 -0.44
CA THR A 118 10.61 -7.40 0.57
C THR A 118 11.44 -7.60 1.85
N GLU A 119 12.73 -7.94 1.71
CA GLU A 119 13.62 -8.09 2.85
C GLU A 119 13.82 -6.76 3.58
N LEU A 120 13.94 -5.66 2.84
CA LEU A 120 14.08 -4.33 3.42
C LEU A 120 12.81 -3.91 4.17
N LEU A 121 11.62 -4.09 3.57
CA LEU A 121 10.31 -3.82 4.18
C LEU A 121 10.06 -4.61 5.46
N SER A 122 10.68 -5.78 5.63
CA SER A 122 10.56 -6.59 6.85
C SER A 122 11.11 -5.92 8.11
N TYR A 123 11.93 -4.88 7.94
CA TYR A 123 12.47 -4.06 9.03
C TYR A 123 11.55 -2.89 9.42
N ALA A 124 10.46 -2.65 8.71
CA ALA A 124 9.50 -1.62 9.06
C ALA A 124 8.89 -1.92 10.43
N ARG A 125 8.59 -0.87 11.21
CA ARG A 125 7.86 -1.03 12.47
C ARG A 125 6.43 -1.48 12.22
N GLN A 126 5.85 -0.95 11.15
CA GLN A 126 4.52 -1.28 10.69
C GLN A 126 4.51 -1.25 9.16
N LEU A 127 3.86 -2.24 8.57
CA LEU A 127 3.67 -2.36 7.14
C LEU A 127 2.18 -2.61 6.86
N VAL A 128 1.58 -1.75 6.05
CA VAL A 128 0.18 -1.87 5.60
C VAL A 128 0.17 -1.91 4.08
N GLY A 129 -0.26 -3.02 3.51
CA GLY A 129 -0.42 -3.22 2.07
C GLY A 129 -1.88 -3.16 1.64
N MET A 130 -2.09 -2.86 0.37
CA MET A 130 -3.37 -3.05 -0.32
C MET A 130 -3.15 -3.99 -1.50
N THR A 131 -3.86 -5.12 -1.53
CA THR A 131 -3.76 -6.09 -2.63
C THR A 131 -4.28 -5.47 -3.93
N PRO A 132 -3.95 -6.06 -5.10
CA PRO A 132 -4.57 -5.66 -6.37
C PRO A 132 -6.10 -5.76 -6.38
N ASP A 133 -6.67 -6.60 -5.52
CA ASP A 133 -8.12 -6.79 -5.33
C ASP A 133 -8.74 -5.83 -4.30
N ALA A 134 -7.95 -4.87 -3.81
CA ALA A 134 -8.34 -3.85 -2.84
C ALA A 134 -8.59 -4.34 -1.40
N ASP A 135 -8.07 -5.51 -1.04
CA ASP A 135 -8.04 -5.97 0.34
C ASP A 135 -6.86 -5.36 1.08
N LEU A 136 -7.05 -5.02 2.36
CA LEU A 136 -5.95 -4.55 3.20
C LEU A 136 -5.25 -5.72 3.87
N VAL A 137 -3.92 -5.65 3.90
CA VAL A 137 -3.06 -6.61 4.59
C VAL A 137 -2.17 -5.83 5.54
N VAL A 138 -2.19 -6.17 6.82
CA VAL A 138 -1.31 -5.57 7.83
C VAL A 138 -0.28 -6.62 8.20
N CYS A 139 1.00 -6.32 8.04
CA CYS A 139 2.04 -7.20 8.53
C CYS A 139 2.50 -6.73 9.91
N LEU A 140 2.39 -7.60 10.91
CA LEU A 140 3.14 -7.42 12.15
C LEU A 140 4.57 -7.86 11.88
N CYS A 141 5.42 -6.88 11.60
CA CYS A 141 6.85 -7.09 11.61
C CYS A 141 7.26 -7.27 13.09
N GLY A 142 7.81 -8.42 13.44
CA GLY A 142 8.37 -8.63 14.79
C GLY A 142 9.50 -7.64 15.10
N HIS A 143 10.18 -7.80 16.24
CA HIS A 143 11.37 -7.01 16.55
C HIS A 143 12.33 -7.05 15.34
N ALA A 144 12.72 -5.89 14.81
CA ALA A 144 13.14 -5.80 13.42
C ALA A 144 14.27 -6.78 13.08
N GLY A 145 14.03 -7.62 12.06
CA GLY A 145 14.98 -8.63 11.63
C GLY A 145 15.02 -9.93 12.46
N GLN A 146 14.05 -10.18 13.36
CA GLN A 146 14.00 -11.43 14.15
C GLN A 146 12.90 -12.43 13.72
N GLY A 147 12.33 -12.31 12.53
CA GLY A 147 11.42 -13.35 12.02
C GLY A 147 10.68 -12.97 10.74
N PRO A 148 9.99 -13.95 10.11
CA PRO A 148 9.10 -13.67 9.00
C PRO A 148 8.03 -12.67 9.44
N CYS A 149 7.72 -11.70 8.58
CA CYS A 149 6.53 -10.87 8.76
C CYS A 149 5.31 -11.77 8.74
N ILE A 150 4.47 -11.68 9.77
CA ILE A 150 3.21 -12.42 9.80
C ILE A 150 2.16 -11.53 9.15
N PRO A 151 1.67 -11.84 7.94
CA PRO A 151 0.56 -11.11 7.35
C PRO A 151 -0.69 -11.40 8.17
N LEU A 152 -1.37 -10.34 8.60
CA LEU A 152 -2.69 -10.38 9.19
C LEU A 152 -3.64 -9.64 8.25
N TRP A 153 -4.70 -10.32 7.83
CA TRP A 153 -5.83 -9.64 7.20
C TRP A 153 -6.61 -8.92 8.28
N ALA A 154 -6.84 -7.62 8.06
CA ALA A 154 -7.57 -6.78 8.99
C ALA A 154 -8.73 -6.10 8.26
N PRO A 155 -9.93 -6.03 8.86
CA PRO A 155 -11.02 -5.20 8.36
C PRO A 155 -10.55 -3.75 8.17
N ARG A 156 -11.06 -3.06 7.14
CA ARG A 156 -10.59 -1.72 6.79
C ARG A 156 -10.68 -0.75 7.98
N ASP A 157 -11.80 -0.77 8.69
CA ASP A 157 -12.11 0.05 9.86
C ASP A 157 -11.21 -0.20 11.07
N GLU A 158 -10.42 -1.28 11.07
CA GLU A 158 -9.47 -1.61 12.14
C GLU A 158 -8.02 -1.26 11.80
N VAL A 159 -7.75 -0.72 10.60
CA VAL A 159 -6.38 -0.42 10.14
C VAL A 159 -6.03 1.05 10.33
N SER A 160 -5.05 1.30 11.20
CA SER A 160 -4.41 2.61 11.39
C SER A 160 -2.88 2.52 11.37
N LEU A 161 -2.22 3.59 10.94
CA LEU A 161 -0.77 3.77 11.05
C LEU A 161 -0.44 4.34 12.42
N THR A 162 0.28 3.57 13.22
CA THR A 162 0.82 4.00 14.50
C THR A 162 2.17 4.67 14.27
N VAL A 163 2.25 5.98 14.49
CA VAL A 163 3.46 6.78 14.22
C VAL A 163 3.96 7.53 15.45
N GLN A 164 5.27 7.74 15.49
CA GLN A 164 5.99 8.51 16.49
C GLN A 164 6.65 9.74 15.83
N PRO A 165 6.90 10.83 16.58
CA PRO A 165 7.68 11.95 16.07
C PRO A 165 9.03 11.50 15.50
N ASN A 166 9.40 12.09 14.38
CA ASN A 166 10.56 11.76 13.54
C ASN A 166 10.49 10.44 12.74
N ASP A 167 9.41 9.66 12.84
CA ASP A 167 9.23 8.54 11.92
C ASP A 167 9.12 9.04 10.47
N LEU A 168 9.56 8.19 9.55
CA LEU A 168 9.28 8.30 8.14
C LEU A 168 8.12 7.38 7.77
N VAL A 169 7.07 7.96 7.18
CA VAL A 169 5.99 7.23 6.51
C VAL A 169 6.32 7.20 5.03
N LEU A 170 6.46 6.00 4.48
CA LEU A 170 6.89 5.75 3.10
C LEU A 170 5.80 5.00 2.36
N ARG A 171 5.38 5.49 1.20
CA ARG A 171 4.48 4.79 0.29
C ARG A 171 5.24 4.29 -0.93
N PHE A 172 5.06 3.02 -1.25
CA PHE A 172 5.57 2.39 -2.45
C PHE A 172 4.42 1.85 -3.28
N ASP A 173 4.47 2.08 -4.59
CA ASP A 173 3.42 1.65 -5.50
C ASP A 173 3.90 0.36 -6.22
N GLY A 174 2.99 -0.60 -6.44
CA GLY A 174 3.29 -1.84 -7.19
C GLY A 174 4.10 -2.91 -6.43
N VAL A 175 4.24 -2.79 -5.10
CA VAL A 175 5.01 -3.75 -4.27
C VAL A 175 4.17 -4.88 -3.70
N VAL A 176 2.85 -4.69 -3.54
CA VAL A 176 1.95 -5.74 -3.07
C VAL A 176 1.44 -6.52 -4.27
N GLN A 177 1.85 -7.78 -4.36
CA GLN A 177 1.42 -8.68 -5.42
C GLN A 177 0.22 -9.50 -4.97
N ARG A 178 -0.50 -10.08 -5.94
CA ARG A 178 -1.54 -11.07 -5.66
C ARG A 178 -0.86 -12.29 -5.04
N SER A 179 -1.23 -12.65 -3.81
CA SER A 179 -0.88 -13.96 -3.27
C SER A 179 -1.56 -15.01 -4.16
N LEU A 180 -0.78 -15.93 -4.72
CA LEU A 180 -1.30 -17.08 -5.47
C LEU A 180 -2.01 -18.07 -4.53
#